data_AF-K1YNS2-F1
#
_entry.id   AF-K1YNS2-F1
#
_cell.length_a   1.000
_cell.length_b   1.000
_cell.length_c   1.000
_cell.angle_alpha   90.00
_cell.angle_beta   90.00
_cell.angle_gamma   90.00
#
_symmetry.space_group_name_H-M   'P 1'
#
loop_
_entity.id
_entity.type
_entity.pdbx_description
1 polymer ?
#
loop_
_entity_poly.entity_id
_entity_poly.type
_entity_poly.pdbx_seq_one_letter_code
_entity_poly.pdbx_strand_id
1 'polypeptide(L)' 'ARVAVSDVTTHGVTAGLPPGIVNSGIIGAFAKASGLVDIETLIRAIEEEFTGKKPELNARAARIAYENTSVGEK' A
#
# COMPACT_ATOMS: atom_id res chain seq x y z
N ALA A 1 -7.52 19.78 9.05
CA ALA A 1 -7.31 18.90 7.87
C ALA A 1 -6.19 17.94 8.20
N ARG A 2 -6.36 16.63 7.90
CA ARG A 2 -5.35 15.60 8.18
C ARG A 2 -4.44 15.40 6.96
N VAL A 3 -3.17 15.11 7.19
CA VAL A 3 -2.20 14.81 6.12
C VAL A 3 -1.57 13.46 6.41
N ALA A 4 -1.44 12.62 5.38
CA ALA A 4 -0.75 11.34 5.46
C ALA A 4 0.47 11.33 4.53
N VAL A 5 1.57 10.72 4.97
CA VAL A 5 2.85 10.66 4.24
C VAL A 5 3.36 9.22 4.25
N SER A 6 3.82 8.74 3.10
CA SER A 6 4.42 7.42 2.91
C SER A 6 5.41 7.43 1.74
N ASP A 7 6.55 6.75 1.87
CA ASP A 7 7.51 6.55 0.79
C ASP A 7 7.19 5.26 0.03
N VAL A 8 6.16 5.33 -0.81
CA VAL A 8 5.65 4.20 -1.58
C VAL A 8 6.68 3.62 -2.56
N THR A 9 7.71 4.38 -2.93
CA THR A 9 8.80 3.90 -3.79
C THR A 9 9.70 2.94 -3.03
N THR A 10 10.20 3.36 -1.87
CA THR A 10 11.05 2.52 -1.01
C THR A 10 10.28 1.29 -0.51
N HIS A 11 9.00 1.45 -0.17
CA HIS A 11 8.15 0.33 0.27
C HIS A 11 7.90 -0.69 -0.85
N GLY A 12 7.65 -0.23 -2.09
CA GLY A 12 7.52 -1.11 -3.25
C GLY A 12 8.79 -1.93 -3.51
N VAL A 13 9.96 -1.29 -3.46
CA VAL A 13 11.26 -1.98 -3.60
C VAL A 13 11.48 -2.99 -2.46
N THR A 14 11.16 -2.62 -1.22
CA THR A 14 11.23 -3.52 -0.05
C THR A 14 10.32 -4.74 -0.19
N ALA A 15 9.17 -4.57 -0.84
CA ALA A 15 8.25 -5.66 -1.15
C ALA A 15 8.78 -6.61 -2.24
N GLY A 16 9.81 -6.21 -3.00
CA GLY A 16 10.38 -6.96 -4.12
C GLY A 16 9.90 -6.49 -5.50
N LEU A 17 9.19 -5.37 -5.59
CA LEU A 17 8.80 -4.78 -6.87
C LEU A 17 9.96 -3.98 -7.48
N PRO A 18 10.03 -3.89 -8.83
CA PRO A 18 10.95 -2.96 -9.47
C PRO A 18 10.68 -1.52 -9.05
N PRO A 19 11.72 -0.65 -8.98
CA PRO A 19 11.54 0.77 -8.79
C PRO A 19 10.52 1.36 -9.79
N GLY A 20 9.64 2.24 -9.30
CA GLY A 20 8.59 2.87 -10.11
C GLY A 20 7.22 2.17 -10.09
N ILE A 21 7.11 0.95 -9.56
CA ILE A 21 5.80 0.33 -9.30
C ILE A 21 5.32 0.73 -7.91
N VAL A 22 4.43 1.72 -7.85
CA VAL A 22 4.01 2.40 -6.60
C VAL A 22 2.51 2.31 -6.29
N ASN A 23 1.69 1.86 -7.25
CA ASN A 23 0.22 1.86 -7.15
C ASN A 23 -0.29 1.13 -5.89
N SER A 24 0.18 -0.08 -5.62
CA SER A 24 -0.27 -0.88 -4.48
C SER A 24 0.15 -0.24 -3.14
N GLY A 25 1.34 0.38 -3.10
CA GLY A 25 1.77 1.19 -1.96
C GLY A 25 0.84 2.39 -1.72
N ILE A 26 0.43 3.10 -2.77
CA ILE A 26 -0.51 4.23 -2.67
C ILE A 26 -1.86 3.77 -2.11
N ILE A 27 -2.39 2.63 -2.56
CA ILE A 27 -3.67 2.10 -2.06
C ILE A 27 -3.56 1.72 -0.57
N GLY A 28 -2.45 1.09 -0.17
CA GLY A 28 -2.18 0.79 1.25
C GLY A 28 -2.12 2.06 2.12
N ALA A 29 -1.40 3.08 1.67
CA ALA A 29 -1.31 4.36 2.36
C ALA A 29 -2.68 5.05 2.46
N PHE A 30 -3.49 4.99 1.39
CA PHE A 30 -4.85 5.53 1.39
C PHE A 30 -5.76 4.83 2.39
N ALA A 31 -5.70 3.49 2.49
CA ALA A 31 -6.48 2.75 3.48
C ALA A 31 -6.11 3.15 4.92
N LYS A 32 -4.83 3.35 5.22
CA LYS A 32 -4.38 3.85 6.54
C LYS A 32 -4.89 5.26 6.82
N ALA A 33 -4.78 6.15 5.85
CA ALA A 33 -5.13 7.56 5.99
C ALA A 33 -6.64 7.76 6.17
N SER A 34 -7.44 7.03 5.39
CA SER A 34 -8.89 7.17 5.31
C SER A 34 -9.64 6.34 6.36
N GLY A 35 -9.12 5.17 6.73
CA GLY A 35 -9.83 4.21 7.58
C GLY A 35 -11.08 3.58 6.94
N LEU A 36 -11.26 3.75 5.62
CA LEU A 36 -12.47 3.29 4.90
C LEU A 36 -12.47 1.78 4.61
N VAL A 37 -11.29 1.17 4.56
CA VAL A 37 -11.11 -0.23 4.17
C VAL A 37 -10.14 -0.90 5.13
N ASP A 38 -10.53 -2.09 5.61
CA ASP A 38 -9.67 -2.96 6.41
C ASP A 38 -8.51 -3.53 5.58
N ILE A 39 -7.33 -3.63 6.20
CA ILE A 39 -6.10 -4.03 5.50
C ILE A 39 -6.13 -5.50 5.05
N GLU A 40 -6.73 -6.42 5.82
CA GLU A 40 -6.82 -7.82 5.41
C GLU A 40 -7.78 -7.99 4.22
N THR A 41 -8.86 -7.23 4.22
CA THR A 41 -9.79 -7.19 3.08
C THR A 41 -9.13 -6.58 1.84
N LEU A 42 -8.38 -5.50 2.01
CA LEU A 42 -7.64 -4.86 0.92
C LEU A 42 -6.59 -5.80 0.31
N ILE A 43 -5.84 -6.53 1.12
CA ILE A 43 -4.82 -7.48 0.64
C ILE A 43 -5.43 -8.55 -0.25
N ARG A 44 -6.51 -9.18 0.18
CA ARG A 44 -7.22 -10.20 -0.63
C ARG A 44 -7.67 -9.63 -1.97
N ALA A 45 -8.28 -8.43 -1.97
CA ALA A 45 -8.71 -7.77 -3.19
C ALA A 45 -7.54 -7.43 -4.13
N ILE A 46 -6.39 -7.03 -3.60
CA ILE A 46 -5.18 -6.78 -4.41
C ILE A 46 -4.66 -8.09 -5.02
N GLU A 47 -4.62 -9.19 -4.27
CA GLU A 47 -4.16 -10.47 -4.81
C GLU A 47 -5.05 -10.96 -5.96
N GLU A 48 -6.36 -10.81 -5.82
CA GLU A 48 -7.34 -11.16 -6.86
C GLU A 48 -7.18 -10.26 -8.10
N GLU A 49 -7.18 -8.94 -7.93
CA GLU A 49 -7.11 -7.95 -9.02
C GLU A 49 -5.79 -8.04 -9.81
N PHE A 50 -4.67 -8.24 -9.11
CA PHE A 50 -3.34 -8.30 -9.72
C PHE A 50 -2.90 -9.72 -10.09
N THR A 51 -3.85 -10.64 -10.30
CA THR A 51 -3.58 -11.98 -10.83
C THR A 51 -2.74 -11.89 -12.12
N GLY A 52 -1.65 -12.64 -12.17
CA GLY A 52 -0.68 -12.59 -13.29
C GLY A 52 0.26 -11.38 -13.30
N LYS A 53 0.14 -10.46 -12.33
CA LYS A 53 0.95 -9.24 -12.21
C LYS A 53 1.67 -9.14 -10.87
N LYS A 54 2.23 -10.26 -10.38
CA LYS A 54 2.92 -10.37 -9.08
C LYS A 54 1.98 -10.04 -7.91
N PRO A 55 0.86 -10.77 -7.75
CA PRO A 55 -0.19 -10.44 -6.77
C PRO A 55 0.34 -10.34 -5.34
N GLU A 56 1.15 -11.31 -4.90
CA GLU A 56 1.75 -11.35 -3.56
C GLU A 56 2.67 -10.14 -3.28
N LEU A 57 3.46 -9.71 -4.27
CA LEU A 57 4.37 -8.56 -4.10
C LEU A 57 3.59 -7.24 -4.06
N ASN A 58 2.49 -7.14 -4.80
CA ASN A 58 1.60 -5.98 -4.74
C ASN A 58 0.89 -5.91 -3.38
N ALA A 59 0.34 -7.03 -2.90
CA ALA A 59 -0.27 -7.12 -1.59
C ALA A 59 0.71 -6.76 -0.47
N ARG A 60 1.95 -7.27 -0.55
CA ARG A 60 3.03 -6.94 0.37
C ARG A 60 3.39 -5.45 0.32
N ALA A 61 3.48 -4.85 -0.86
CA ALA A 61 3.76 -3.41 -1.01
C ALA A 61 2.66 -2.56 -0.35
N ALA A 62 1.39 -2.94 -0.51
CA ALA A 62 0.27 -2.28 0.15
C ALA A 62 0.34 -2.42 1.68
N ARG A 63 0.61 -3.62 2.20
CA ARG A 63 0.81 -3.86 3.64
C ARG A 63 1.92 -2.98 4.22
N ILE A 64 3.11 -3.01 3.61
CA ILE A 64 4.26 -2.24 4.08
C ILE A 64 3.93 -0.75 4.07
N ALA A 65 3.33 -0.23 2.99
CA ALA A 65 2.96 1.17 2.92
C ALA A 65 1.89 1.53 3.97
N TYR A 66 0.87 0.70 4.19
CA TYR A 66 -0.14 0.90 5.22
C TYR A 66 0.48 1.02 6.62
N GLU A 67 1.39 0.13 6.97
CA GLU A 67 2.08 0.09 8.27
C GLU A 67 3.03 1.28 8.47
N ASN A 68 3.66 1.74 7.39
CA ASN A 68 4.65 2.83 7.40
C ASN A 68 4.07 4.19 6.97
N THR A 69 2.74 4.31 6.88
CA THR A 69 2.09 5.59 6.61
C THR A 69 1.91 6.38 7.90
N SER A 70 2.55 7.54 7.97
CA SER A 70 2.41 8.47 9.09
C SER A 70 1.23 9.41 8.85
N VAL A 71 0.35 9.56 9.84
CA VAL A 71 -0.81 10.45 9.76
C VAL A 71 -0.67 11.56 10.79
N GLY A 72 -0.58 12.81 10.33
CA GLY A 72 -0.50 14.00 11.16
C GLY A 72 -1.84 14.73 11.24
N GLU A 73 -2.10 15.30 12.41
CA GLU A 73 -3.12 16.33 12.62
C GLU A 73 -2.48 17.71 12.42
N LYS A 74 -3.24 18.67 11.87
CA LYS A 74 -2.80 20.06 11.75
C LYS A 74 -3.06 20.81 13.04
#